data_AF-A0A3C1KTB5-F1
#
_entry.id   AF-A0A3C1KTB5-F1
#
_cell.length_a   1.000
_cell.length_b   1.000
_cell.length_c   1.000
_cell.angle_alpha   90.00
_cell.angle_beta   90.00
_cell.angle_gamma   90.00
#
_symmetry.space_group_name_H-M   'P 1'
#
loop_
_entity.id
_entity.type
_entity.pdbx_description
1 polymer ?
#
loop_
_entity_poly.entity_id
_entity_poly.type
_entity_poly.pdbx_seq_one_letter_code
_entity_poly.pdbx_strand_id
1 'polypeptide(L)'
;MTSVQFDTLQYARRLKAAGVAPEQAEVQAELMAEAFGFYVNNLVTNDHLDARLVQQDARVDAHFAQVEGTQRLHSALLALNVAAVLVPQLSALLLR
;
A
#
# COMPACT_ATOMS: atom_id res chain seq x y z
N MET A 1 -9.81 7.82 -13.33
CA MET A 1 -10.80 6.80 -12.94
C MET A 1 -11.73 6.50 -14.11
N THR A 2 -11.58 5.35 -14.75
CA THR A 2 -12.62 4.83 -15.64
C THR A 2 -13.80 4.45 -14.77
N SER A 3 -14.82 5.30 -14.71
CA SER A 3 -16.04 4.99 -13.96
C SER A 3 -16.71 3.79 -14.61
N VAL A 4 -16.78 2.66 -13.91
CA VAL A 4 -17.64 1.56 -14.31
C VAL A 4 -19.09 2.04 -14.14
N GLN A 5 -19.73 2.44 -15.24
CA GLN A 5 -21.11 2.90 -15.23
C GLN A 5 -22.03 1.72 -15.51
N PHE A 6 -22.95 1.44 -14.60
CA PHE A 6 -23.95 0.39 -14.79
C PHE A 6 -24.98 0.86 -15.85
N ASP A 7 -25.05 0.14 -16.97
CA ASP A 7 -26.01 0.44 -18.05
C ASP A 7 -27.38 -0.19 -17.74
N THR A 8 -28.23 0.59 -17.07
CA THR A 8 -29.59 0.19 -16.68
C THR A 8 -30.46 -0.16 -17.89
N LEU A 9 -30.31 0.57 -19.00
CA LEU A 9 -31.13 0.38 -20.20
C LEU A 9 -30.77 -0.93 -20.90
N GLN A 10 -29.48 -1.22 -21.04
CA GLN A 10 -29.02 -2.49 -21.59
C GLN A 10 -29.42 -3.67 -20.69
N TYR A 11 -29.36 -3.50 -19.36
CA TYR A 11 -29.77 -4.53 -18.41
C TYR A 11 -31.28 -4.82 -18.50
N ALA A 12 -32.13 -3.79 -18.50
CA ALA A 12 -33.57 -3.94 -18.68
C ALA A 12 -33.93 -4.61 -20.02
N ARG A 13 -33.26 -4.24 -21.11
CA ARG A 13 -33.45 -4.89 -22.43
C ARG A 13 -33.14 -6.38 -22.39
N ARG A 14 -32.08 -6.79 -21.70
CA ARG A 14 -31.73 -8.21 -21.52
C ARG A 14 -32.78 -8.96 -20.71
N LEU A 15 -33.32 -8.36 -19.66
CA LEU A 15 -34.41 -8.95 -18.88
C LEU A 15 -35.68 -9.14 -19.74
N LYS A 16 -36.06 -8.12 -20.52
CA LYS A 16 -37.20 -8.22 -21.46
C LYS A 16 -37.00 -9.34 -22.48
N ALA A 17 -35.79 -9.45 -23.04
CA ALA A 17 -35.45 -10.52 -23.98
C ALA A 17 -35.49 -11.93 -23.34
N ALA A 18 -35.27 -12.02 -22.03
CA ALA A 18 -35.40 -13.25 -21.25
C ALA A 18 -36.85 -13.56 -20.81
N GLY A 19 -37.84 -12.73 -21.22
CA GLY A 19 -39.26 -12.93 -20.93
C GLY A 19 -39.76 -12.25 -19.65
N VAL A 20 -38.95 -11.39 -19.01
CA VAL A 20 -39.40 -10.59 -17.87
C VAL A 20 -40.36 -9.49 -18.36
N ALA A 21 -41.45 -9.26 -17.62
CA ALA A 21 -42.41 -8.22 -17.96
C ALA A 21 -41.74 -6.82 -18.02
N PRO A 22 -42.13 -5.92 -18.94
CA PRO A 22 -41.44 -4.66 -19.16
C PRO A 22 -41.26 -3.80 -17.89
N GLU A 23 -42.32 -3.67 -17.09
CA GLU A 23 -42.29 -2.92 -15.83
C GLU A 23 -41.35 -3.56 -14.80
N GLN A 24 -41.38 -4.89 -14.67
CA GLN A 24 -40.49 -5.62 -13.77
C GLN A 24 -39.02 -5.50 -14.19
N ALA A 25 -38.75 -5.56 -15.50
CA ALA A 25 -37.40 -5.44 -16.04
C ALA A 25 -36.79 -4.06 -15.78
N GLU A 26 -37.61 -3.00 -15.84
CA GLU A 26 -37.18 -1.63 -15.57
C GLU A 26 -36.92 -1.41 -14.07
N VAL A 27 -37.86 -1.81 -13.21
CA VAL A 27 -37.70 -1.73 -11.74
C VAL A 27 -36.49 -2.53 -11.27
N GLN A 28 -36.29 -3.75 -11.80
CA GLN A 28 -35.14 -4.56 -11.45
C GLN A 28 -33.82 -3.91 -11.91
N ALA A 29 -33.77 -3.31 -13.09
CA ALA A 29 -32.58 -2.62 -13.57
C ALA A 29 -32.23 -1.40 -12.70
N GLU A 30 -33.24 -0.65 -12.26
CA GLU A 30 -33.08 0.50 -11.38
C GLU A 30 -32.53 0.10 -10.01
N LEU A 31 -33.14 -0.91 -9.37
CA LEU A 31 -32.68 -1.45 -8.08
C LEU A 31 -31.24 -2.00 -8.16
N MET A 32 -30.89 -2.64 -9.28
CA MET A 32 -29.52 -3.11 -9.50
C MET A 32 -28.52 -1.95 -9.68
N ALA A 33 -28.92 -0.87 -10.33
CA ALA A 33 -28.10 0.33 -10.47
C ALA A 33 -27.83 1.00 -9.12
N GLU A 34 -28.87 1.09 -8.28
CA GLU A 34 -28.79 1.68 -6.94
C GLU A 34 -27.88 0.84 -6.04
N ALA A 35 -28.08 -0.48 -6.02
CA ALA A 35 -27.22 -1.40 -5.28
C ALA A 35 -25.77 -1.32 -5.76
N PHE A 36 -25.54 -1.29 -7.08
CA PHE A 36 -24.19 -1.17 -7.64
C PHE A 36 -23.52 0.16 -7.28
N GLY A 37 -24.27 1.27 -7.32
CA GLY A 37 -23.80 2.59 -6.88
C GLY A 37 -23.35 2.61 -5.42
N PHE A 38 -24.08 1.93 -4.54
CA PHE A 38 -23.69 1.78 -3.14
C PHE A 38 -22.35 1.05 -2.97
N TYR A 39 -22.11 -0.02 -3.74
CA TYR A 39 -20.86 -0.79 -3.63
C TYR A 39 -19.67 -0.08 -4.27
N VAL A 40 -19.82 0.54 -5.45
CA VAL A 40 -18.72 1.23 -6.15
C VAL A 40 -18.12 2.37 -5.32
N ASN A 41 -18.93 3.07 -4.53
CA ASN A 41 -18.44 4.12 -3.64
C ASN A 41 -17.53 3.60 -2.52
N ASN A 42 -17.60 2.30 -2.20
CA ASN A 42 -16.74 1.65 -1.20
C ASN A 42 -15.51 0.96 -1.82
N LEU A 43 -15.34 1.00 -3.13
CA LEU A 43 -14.19 0.40 -3.80
C LEU A 43 -12.98 1.33 -3.74
N VAL A 44 -11.85 0.76 -3.35
CA VAL A 44 -10.55 1.43 -3.47
C VAL A 44 -10.05 1.31 -4.91
N THR A 45 -9.53 2.40 -5.47
CA THR A 45 -8.96 2.40 -6.83
C THR A 45 -7.51 1.92 -6.82
N ASN A 46 -7.06 1.36 -7.94
CA ASN A 46 -5.63 1.06 -8.12
C ASN A 46 -4.78 2.32 -7.96
N ASP A 47 -5.17 3.44 -8.56
CA ASP A 47 -4.48 4.73 -8.40
C ASP A 47 -4.31 5.13 -6.92
N HIS A 48 -5.33 4.89 -6.08
CA HIS A 48 -5.26 5.15 -4.65
C HIS A 48 -4.28 4.20 -3.97
N LEU A 49 -4.35 2.89 -4.26
CA LEU A 49 -3.41 1.91 -3.70
C LEU A 49 -1.97 2.20 -4.12
N ASP A 50 -1.72 2.48 -5.39
CA ASP A 50 -0.40 2.81 -5.93
C ASP A 50 0.19 4.04 -5.23
N ALA A 51 -0.61 5.11 -5.08
CA ALA A 51 -0.18 6.30 -4.35
C ALA A 51 0.17 6.01 -2.88
N ARG A 52 -0.63 5.15 -2.22
CA ARG A 52 -0.39 4.75 -0.83
C ARG A 52 0.84 3.85 -0.68
N LEU A 53 1.08 2.97 -1.64
CA LEU A 53 2.26 2.10 -1.67
C LEU A 53 3.53 2.93 -1.88
N VAL A 54 3.55 3.85 -2.84
CA VAL A 54 4.69 4.77 -3.04
C VAL A 54 4.98 5.58 -1.77
N GLN A 55 3.92 6.07 -1.11
CA GLN A 55 4.08 6.78 0.16
C GLN A 55 4.65 5.88 1.27
N GLN A 56 4.21 4.62 1.33
CA GLN A 56 4.71 3.65 2.32
C GLN A 56 6.17 3.28 2.05
N ASP A 57 6.55 3.02 0.80
CA ASP A 57 7.92 2.72 0.40
C ASP A 57 8.86 3.86 0.81
N ALA A 58 8.50 5.10 0.48
CA ALA A 58 9.29 6.27 0.88
C ALA A 58 9.46 6.40 2.40
N ARG A 59 8.43 6.06 3.18
CA ARG A 59 8.50 6.07 4.65
C ARG A 59 9.40 4.95 5.18
N VAL A 60 9.31 3.77 4.59
CA VAL A 60 10.13 2.61 4.96
C VAL A 60 11.60 2.90 4.67
N ASP A 61 11.92 3.42 3.49
CA ASP A 61 13.27 3.80 3.10
C ASP A 61 13.86 4.85 4.05
N ALA A 62 13.07 5.87 4.42
CA ALA A 62 13.50 6.88 5.37
C ALA A 62 13.82 6.29 6.75
N HIS A 63 13.00 5.36 7.24
CA HIS A 63 13.26 4.66 8.50
C HIS A 63 14.53 3.79 8.42
N PHE A 64 14.75 3.07 7.32
CA PHE A 64 15.98 2.28 7.15
C PHE A 64 17.22 3.16 7.09
N ALA A 65 17.19 4.26 6.33
CA ALA A 65 18.30 5.20 6.25
C ALA A 65 18.66 5.77 7.63
N GLN A 66 17.66 6.08 8.46
CA GLN A 66 17.87 6.52 9.84
C GLN A 66 18.55 5.43 10.68
N VAL A 67 18.03 4.19 10.61
CA VAL A 67 18.58 3.05 11.36
C VAL A 67 20.03 2.76 10.95
N GLU A 68 20.32 2.75 9.65
CA GLU A 68 21.68 2.57 9.14
C GLU A 68 22.62 3.67 9.62
N GLY A 69 22.17 4.92 9.63
CA GLY A 69 22.94 6.05 10.14
C GLY A 69 23.31 5.87 11.62
N THR A 70 22.32 5.55 12.46
CA THR A 70 22.55 5.27 13.88
C THR A 70 23.45 4.04 14.09
N GLN A 71 23.25 2.98 13.31
CA GLN A 71 24.05 1.76 13.41
C GLN A 71 25.51 2.00 13.04
N ARG A 72 25.79 2.82 12.02
CA ARG A 72 27.16 3.22 11.66
C ARG A 72 27.85 3.97 12.79
N LEU A 73 27.14 4.90 13.43
CA LEU A 73 27.66 5.64 14.58
C LEU A 73 27.95 4.71 15.76
N HIS A 74 27.02 3.82 16.12
CA HIS A 74 27.24 2.83 17.16
C HIS A 74 28.43 1.91 16.85
N SER A 75 28.54 1.44 15.61
CA SER A 75 29.66 0.59 15.18
C SER A 75 31.00 1.32 15.26
N ALA A 76 31.03 2.61 14.88
CA ALA A 76 32.23 3.45 14.98
C ALA A 76 32.64 3.70 16.44
N LEU A 77 31.69 4.03 17.32
CA LEU A 77 31.94 4.22 18.75
C LEU A 77 32.41 2.93 19.43
N LEU A 78 31.85 1.79 19.05
CA LEU A 78 32.31 0.49 19.54
C LEU A 78 33.75 0.22 19.11
N ALA A 79 34.08 0.45 17.83
CA ALA A 79 35.44 0.28 17.32
C ALA A 79 36.45 1.18 18.05
N LEU A 80 36.07 2.44 18.33
CA LEU A 80 36.88 3.36 19.12
C LEU A 80 37.13 2.85 20.54
N ASN A 81 36.10 2.36 21.24
CA ASN A 81 36.24 1.78 22.57
C ASN A 81 37.14 0.54 22.56
N VAL A 82 36.95 -0.35 21.59
CA VAL A 82 37.79 -1.55 21.42
C VAL A 82 39.25 -1.15 21.19
N ALA A 83 39.51 -0.17 20.33
CA ALA A 83 40.87 0.33 20.10
C ALA A 83 41.48 0.93 21.37
N ALA A 84 40.73 1.74 22.12
CA ALA A 84 41.19 2.33 23.38
C ALA A 84 41.60 1.26 24.42
N VAL A 85 40.94 0.10 24.43
CA VAL A 85 41.24 -1.00 25.34
C VAL A 85 42.37 -1.91 24.83
N LEU A 86 42.41 -2.20 23.53
CA LEU A 86 43.37 -3.14 22.95
C LEU A 86 44.76 -2.54 22.70
N VAL A 87 44.85 -1.27 22.28
CA VAL A 87 46.13 -0.60 22.02
C VAL A 87 47.09 -0.67 23.22
N PRO A 88 46.70 -0.32 24.46
CA PRO A 88 47.61 -0.39 25.61
C PRO A 88 47.97 -1.84 25.99
N GLN A 89 47.09 -2.81 25.76
CA GLN A 89 47.41 -4.22 26.03
C GLN A 89 48.44 -4.75 25.03
N LEU A 90 48.32 -4.39 23.76
CA LEU A 90 49.27 -4.76 22.72
C LEU A 90 50.63 -4.08 22.92
N SER A 91 50.66 -2.80 23.30
CA SER A 91 51.92 -2.10 23.59
C SER A 91 52.65 -2.74 24.78
N ALA A 92 51.93 -3.08 25.86
CA ALA A 92 52.50 -3.76 27.02
C ALA A 92 53.08 -5.15 26.68
N LEU A 93 52.52 -5.84 25.69
CA LEU A 93 52.97 -7.16 25.24
C LEU A 93 54.16 -7.08 24.25
N LEU A 94 54.24 -6.00 23.47
CA LEU A 94 55.34 -5.74 22.52
C LEU A 94 56.58 -5.10 23.16
N LEU A 95 56.41 -4.36 24.26
CA LEU A 95 57.50 -3.73 25.03
C LEU A 95 58.07 -4.62 26.15
N ARG A 96 57.60 -5.87 26.27
CA ARG A 96 58.07 -6.88 27.22
C ARG A 96 58.91 -7.93 26.50
#